data_AF-A0A7R9HUJ8-F1
#
_entry.id   AF-A0A7R9HUJ8-F1
#
_cell.length_a   1.000
_cell.length_b   1.000
_cell.length_c   1.000
_cell.angle_alpha   90.00
_cell.angle_beta   90.00
_cell.angle_gamma   90.00
#
_symmetry.space_group_name_H-M   'P 1'
#
loop_
_entity.id
_entity.type
_entity.pdbx_description
1 polymer ?
#
loop_
_entity_poly.entity_id
_entity_poly.type
_entity_poly.pdbx_seq_one_letter_code
_entity_poly.pdbx_strand_id
1 'polypeptide(L)'
;MAANNHKCGVGVAYNARIGGVRLLDGFVNDRVEGTALGYAHDKVDIYSASWGPNDDGKTVEGPGTLALEAIERGVKEVPRY
;
A
#
# COMPACT_ATOMS: atom_id res chain seq x y z
N MET A 1 -2.68 -15.86 -6.39
CA MET A 1 -2.08 -17.00 -5.65
C MET A 1 -2.92 -18.24 -5.93
N ALA A 2 -2.46 -19.45 -5.60
CA ALA A 2 -3.24 -20.67 -5.84
C ALA A 2 -3.01 -21.69 -4.71
N ALA A 3 -4.10 -22.16 -4.10
CA ALA A 3 -4.06 -23.29 -3.17
C ALA A 3 -3.97 -24.62 -3.93
N ASN A 4 -3.56 -25.69 -3.24
CA ASN A 4 -3.53 -27.06 -3.78
C ASN A 4 -2.72 -27.22 -5.09
N ASN A 5 -1.68 -26.43 -5.29
CA ASN A 5 -0.84 -26.44 -6.50
C ASN A 5 0.53 -27.13 -6.28
N HIS A 6 0.73 -27.79 -5.14
CA HIS A 6 1.98 -28.42 -4.72
C HIS A 6 3.21 -27.49 -4.63
N LYS A 7 3.03 -26.18 -4.44
CA LYS A 7 4.11 -25.20 -4.28
C LYS A 7 3.95 -24.38 -3.01
N CYS A 8 4.97 -24.38 -2.14
CA CYS A 8 5.01 -23.59 -0.90
C CYS A 8 3.74 -23.81 -0.02
N GLY A 9 3.26 -22.76 0.65
CA GLY A 9 2.03 -22.75 1.46
C GLY A 9 0.83 -22.09 0.77
N VAL A 10 -0.15 -21.67 1.56
CA VAL A 10 -1.39 -21.03 1.10
C VAL A 10 -1.59 -19.70 1.84
N GLY A 11 -1.93 -18.64 1.11
CA GLY A 11 -2.26 -17.35 1.72
C GLY A 11 -3.64 -17.33 2.35
N VAL A 12 -3.86 -16.44 3.33
CA VAL A 12 -5.15 -16.29 4.04
C VAL A 12 -6.33 -16.13 3.07
N ALA A 13 -6.17 -15.30 2.03
CA ALA A 13 -7.15 -15.08 0.97
C ALA A 13 -6.63 -15.61 -0.38
N TYR A 14 -6.41 -16.92 -0.48
CA TYR A 14 -5.78 -17.54 -1.66
C TYR A 14 -6.54 -17.34 -2.98
N ASN A 15 -7.84 -17.04 -2.92
CA ASN A 15 -8.68 -16.72 -4.09
C ASN A 15 -8.74 -15.23 -4.45
N ALA A 16 -8.14 -14.33 -3.65
CA ALA A 16 -8.10 -12.91 -3.96
C ALA A 16 -7.11 -12.60 -5.10
N ARG A 17 -7.35 -11.48 -5.78
CA ARG A 17 -6.38 -10.89 -6.72
C ARG A 17 -5.34 -10.11 -5.92
N ILE A 18 -4.07 -10.20 -6.32
CA ILE A 18 -2.96 -9.50 -5.66
C ILE A 18 -2.07 -8.85 -6.71
N GLY A 19 -1.62 -7.64 -6.42
CA GLY A 19 -0.64 -6.87 -7.21
C GLY A 19 0.41 -6.25 -6.30
N GLY A 20 1.34 -5.49 -6.87
CA GLY A 20 2.38 -4.79 -6.10
C GLY A 20 2.74 -3.45 -6.71
N VAL A 21 2.98 -2.47 -5.85
CA VAL A 21 3.51 -1.13 -6.21
C VAL A 21 4.97 -1.07 -5.75
N ARG A 22 5.90 -0.88 -6.68
CA ARG A 22 7.34 -0.76 -6.36
C ARG A 22 7.65 0.67 -5.92
N LEU A 23 7.68 0.87 -4.60
CA LEU A 23 7.93 2.17 -3.95
C LEU A 23 9.36 2.31 -3.40
N LEU A 24 9.85 1.27 -2.71
CA LEU A 24 11.00 1.38 -1.80
C LEU A 24 12.38 1.24 -2.46
N ASP A 25 12.41 0.96 -3.76
CA ASP A 25 13.67 0.77 -4.49
C ASP A 25 14.17 2.09 -5.08
N GLY A 26 14.51 3.02 -4.21
CA GLY A 26 14.99 4.35 -4.56
C GLY A 26 14.75 5.39 -3.47
N PHE A 27 14.99 6.66 -3.83
CA PHE A 27 14.67 7.77 -2.94
C PHE A 27 13.15 7.93 -2.82
N VAL A 28 12.64 7.68 -1.61
CA VAL A 28 11.22 7.83 -1.28
C VAL A 28 11.01 9.22 -0.68
N ASN A 29 10.11 9.99 -1.28
CA ASN A 29 9.64 11.26 -0.74
C ASN A 29 8.12 11.29 -0.72
N ASP A 30 7.54 12.31 -0.08
CA ASP A 30 6.09 12.47 0.10
C ASP A 30 5.29 12.30 -1.21
N ARG A 31 5.80 12.80 -2.34
CA ARG A 31 5.12 12.63 -3.65
C ARG A 31 5.07 11.16 -4.05
N VAL A 32 6.16 10.42 -3.87
CA VAL A 32 6.23 9.00 -4.23
C VAL A 32 5.31 8.19 -3.33
N GLU A 33 5.27 8.48 -2.03
CA GLU A 33 4.34 7.87 -1.07
C GLU A 33 2.87 8.14 -1.44
N GLY A 34 2.49 9.41 -1.63
CA GLY A 34 1.11 9.78 -1.99
C GLY A 34 0.68 9.20 -3.34
N THR A 35 1.58 9.11 -4.31
CA THR A 35 1.30 8.46 -5.60
C THR A 35 1.07 6.96 -5.42
N ALA A 36 1.89 6.29 -4.60
CA ALA A 36 1.76 4.85 -4.34
C ALA A 36 0.47 4.52 -3.58
N LEU A 37 0.11 5.30 -2.57
CA LEU A 37 -1.10 5.13 -1.77
C LEU A 37 -2.38 5.44 -2.57
N GLY A 38 -2.30 6.30 -3.59
CA GLY A 38 -3.41 6.63 -4.47
C GLY A 38 -3.52 5.76 -5.74
N TYR A 39 -2.60 4.81 -5.96
CA TYR A 39 -2.50 4.09 -7.24
C TYR A 39 -3.61 3.05 -7.41
N ALA A 40 -4.40 3.18 -8.48
CA ALA A 40 -5.49 2.25 -8.82
C ALA A 40 -6.57 2.13 -7.72
N HIS A 41 -6.89 3.27 -7.09
CA HIS A 41 -7.94 3.41 -6.08
C HIS A 41 -9.33 2.90 -6.52
N ASP A 42 -9.61 2.89 -7.83
CA ASP A 42 -10.84 2.35 -8.41
C ASP A 42 -10.90 0.81 -8.50
N LYS A 43 -9.78 0.13 -8.21
CA LYS A 43 -9.62 -1.33 -8.40
C LYS A 43 -9.10 -2.06 -7.18
N VAL A 44 -8.40 -1.36 -6.30
CA VAL A 44 -7.72 -1.95 -5.14
C VAL A 44 -8.55 -1.69 -3.89
N ASP A 45 -9.04 -2.78 -3.29
CA ASP A 45 -9.84 -2.71 -2.07
C ASP A 45 -8.97 -2.52 -0.82
N ILE A 46 -7.74 -3.08 -0.81
CA ILE A 46 -6.86 -3.13 0.37
C ILE A 46 -5.41 -2.87 -0.06
N TYR A 47 -4.78 -1.88 0.58
CA TYR A 47 -3.34 -1.67 0.54
C TYR A 47 -2.71 -2.22 1.82
N SER A 48 -1.56 -2.90 1.68
CA SER A 48 -0.78 -3.39 2.81
C SER A 48 0.64 -2.85 2.70
N ALA A 49 1.06 -2.08 3.71
CA ALA A 49 2.34 -1.40 3.77
C ALA A 49 2.99 -1.64 5.13
N SER A 50 4.32 -1.81 5.13
CA SER A 50 5.13 -1.98 6.35
C SER A 50 6.45 -1.21 6.17
N TRP A 51 6.32 0.03 5.71
CA TRP A 51 7.37 1.02 5.65
C TRP A 51 6.91 2.24 6.46
N GLY A 52 7.85 3.12 6.79
CA GLY A 52 7.59 4.28 7.63
C GLY A 52 8.92 4.89 8.10
N PRO A 53 8.88 5.68 9.17
CA PRO A 53 10.09 6.23 9.79
C PRO A 53 11.07 5.14 10.24
N ASN A 54 12.30 5.54 10.56
CA ASN A 54 13.29 4.61 11.10
C ASN A 54 12.87 4.10 12.49
N ASP A 55 12.91 2.78 12.68
CA ASP A 55 12.63 2.12 13.96
C ASP A 55 13.83 2.20 14.95
N ASP A 56 14.41 3.40 15.11
CA ASP A 56 15.60 3.63 15.95
C ASP A 56 15.28 4.06 17.39
N GLY A 57 13.99 4.16 17.72
CA GLY A 57 13.50 4.62 19.02
C GLY A 57 13.73 6.11 19.30
N LYS A 58 14.07 6.90 18.28
CA LYS A 58 14.36 8.34 18.38
C LYS A 58 13.65 9.18 17.33
N THR A 59 13.37 8.59 16.17
CA THR A 59 12.72 9.26 15.06
C THR A 59 11.23 9.43 15.33
N VAL A 60 10.72 10.66 15.11
CA VAL A 60 9.30 10.98 15.16
C VAL A 60 8.94 11.67 13.85
N GLU A 61 8.26 10.94 12.98
CA GLU A 61 7.85 11.40 11.65
C GLU A 61 6.52 10.75 11.29
N GLY A 62 5.80 11.36 10.35
CA GLY A 62 4.54 10.87 9.81
C GLY A 62 4.41 11.23 8.33
N PRO A 63 3.28 10.90 7.69
CA PRO A 63 3.07 11.19 6.28
C PRO A 63 3.18 12.70 6.01
N GLY A 64 3.81 13.06 4.88
CA GLY A 64 3.76 14.42 4.37
C GLY A 64 2.37 14.79 3.83
N THR A 65 2.25 16.00 3.28
CA THR A 65 0.96 16.52 2.81
C THR A 65 0.33 15.65 1.73
N LEU A 66 1.10 15.21 0.73
CA LEU A 66 0.58 14.44 -0.40
C LEU A 66 0.21 13.01 0.00
N ALA A 67 1.02 12.37 0.86
CA ALA A 67 0.70 11.07 1.42
C ALA A 67 -0.58 11.12 2.27
N LEU A 68 -0.72 12.16 3.10
CA LEU A 68 -1.91 12.35 3.93
C LEU A 68 -3.17 12.60 3.08
N GLU A 69 -3.09 13.46 2.06
CA GLU A 69 -4.18 13.70 1.11
C GLU A 69 -4.60 12.42 0.38
N ALA A 70 -3.64 11.57 -0.01
CA ALA A 70 -3.94 10.30 -0.65
C ALA A 70 -4.71 9.34 0.28
N ILE A 71 -4.32 9.28 1.56
CA ILE A 71 -5.04 8.49 2.58
C ILE A 71 -6.45 9.05 2.79
N GLU A 72 -6.58 10.37 2.95
CA GLU A 72 -7.88 11.01 3.13
C GLU A 72 -8.81 10.76 1.94
N ARG A 73 -8.29 10.90 0.72
CA ARG A 73 -9.03 10.58 -0.50
C ARG A 73 -9.45 9.12 -0.51
N GLY A 74 -8.53 8.22 -0.17
CA GLY A 74 -8.75 6.78 -0.14
C GLY A 74 -9.92 6.34 0.75
N VAL A 75 -10.14 7.02 1.88
CA VAL A 75 -11.25 6.70 2.79
C VAL A 75 -12.54 7.46 2.51
N LYS A 76 -12.47 8.63 1.85
CA LYS A 76 -13.64 9.48 1.56
C LYS A 76 -14.28 9.17 0.22
N GLU A 77 -13.48 8.86 -0.79
CA GLU A 77 -13.97 8.61 -2.15
C GLU A 77 -14.24 7.12 -2.32
N VAL A 78 -15.51 6.72 -2.33
CA VAL A 78 -15.92 5.38 -2.76
C VAL A 78 -15.95 5.37 -4.29
N PRO A 79 -15.19 4.49 -4.97
CA PRO A 79 -15.31 4.33 -6.41
C PRO A 79 -16.77 4.00 -6.75
N ARG A 80 -17.40 4.85 -7.57
CA ARG A 80 -18.77 4.57 -8.03
C ARG A 80 -18.72 3.40 -9.00
N TYR A 81 -19.35 2.30 -8.61
CA TYR A 81 -19.59 1.12 -9.47
C TYR A 81 -20.45 1.48 -10.68
#